data_AF-A0AAD6LXD4-F1
#
_entry.id   AF-A0AAD6LXD4-F1
#
_cell.length_a   1.000
_cell.length_b   1.000
_cell.length_c   1.000
_cell.angle_alpha   90.00
_cell.angle_beta   90.00
_cell.angle_gamma   90.00
#
_symmetry.space_group_name_H-M   'P 1'
#
loop_
_entity.id
_entity.type
_entity.pdbx_description
1 polymer ?
#
loop_
_entity_poly.entity_id
_entity_poly.type
_entity_poly.pdbx_seq_one_letter_code
_entity_poly.pdbx_strand_id
1 'polypeptide(L)'
;MMASLSVQTLFVLLVFVTASYCMIEEASAVEGQREFDYFALSLQWPGTYCRHTRHCCSKNACCRGANAPTEFTIHGLWPDYNDGTWPACCTQSDFNEKEISTLHDALEKYWPSLSCGSPSSCRGTKGSFWAHEWEKHGTCSSPVVHDEYSYFSTTLNVYFKYNVTVSGQEFCDD
;
A
#
# COMPACT_ATOMS: atom_id res chain seq x y z
N MET A 1 -29.32 -46.45 43.03
CA MET A 1 -27.90 -46.81 43.30
C MET A 1 -27.04 -45.62 42.91
N MET A 2 -26.45 -44.91 43.88
CA MET A 2 -25.51 -43.82 43.61
C MET A 2 -24.11 -44.42 43.52
N ALA A 3 -23.46 -44.32 42.36
CA ALA A 3 -22.09 -44.79 42.19
C ALA A 3 -21.13 -43.81 42.88
N SER A 4 -20.43 -44.27 43.92
CA SER A 4 -19.37 -43.50 44.58
C SER A 4 -18.11 -43.59 43.72
N LEU A 5 -17.66 -42.46 43.18
CA LEU A 5 -16.36 -42.38 42.52
C LEU A 5 -15.25 -42.48 43.56
N SER A 6 -14.18 -43.20 43.25
CA SER A 6 -13.05 -43.35 44.16
C SER A 6 -12.22 -42.06 44.21
N VAL A 7 -11.55 -41.81 45.33
CA VAL A 7 -10.65 -40.66 45.48
C VAL A 7 -9.60 -40.62 44.35
N GLN A 8 -9.14 -41.80 43.91
CA GLN A 8 -8.18 -41.95 42.83
C GLN A 8 -8.75 -41.53 41.46
N THR A 9 -10.04 -41.77 41.20
CA THR A 9 -10.71 -41.31 39.98
C THR A 9 -10.96 -39.80 39.99
N LEU A 10 -11.25 -39.21 41.17
CA LEU A 10 -11.34 -37.76 41.34
C LEU A 10 -10.00 -37.05 41.09
N PHE A 11 -8.89 -37.59 41.61
CA PHE A 11 -7.55 -37.05 41.38
C PHE A 11 -7.14 -37.11 39.91
N VAL A 12 -7.41 -38.22 39.23
CA VAL A 12 -7.12 -38.39 37.80
C VAL A 12 -7.92 -37.38 36.96
N LEU A 13 -9.21 -37.20 37.26
CA LEU A 13 -10.04 -36.19 36.59
C LEU A 13 -9.52 -34.76 36.83
N LEU A 14 -9.11 -34.43 38.06
CA LEU A 14 -8.49 -33.13 38.38
C LEU A 14 -7.21 -32.89 37.59
N VAL A 15 -6.32 -33.89 37.49
CA VAL A 15 -5.09 -33.79 36.70
C VAL A 15 -5.41 -33.57 35.22
N PHE A 16 -6.36 -34.33 34.65
CA PHE A 16 -6.79 -34.14 33.26
C PHE A 16 -7.42 -32.77 33.01
N VAL A 17 -8.24 -32.26 33.96
CA VAL A 17 -8.83 -30.92 33.86
C VAL A 17 -7.74 -29.85 33.93
N THR A 18 -6.81 -29.92 34.89
CA THR A 18 -5.70 -28.95 35.01
C THR A 18 -4.76 -28.98 33.80
N ALA A 19 -4.47 -30.17 33.24
CA ALA A 19 -3.68 -30.30 32.02
C ALA A 19 -4.42 -29.72 30.80
N SER A 20 -5.75 -29.87 30.73
CA SER A 20 -6.57 -29.30 29.66
C SER A 20 -6.63 -27.77 29.72
N TYR A 21 -6.65 -27.18 30.91
CA TYR A 21 -6.56 -25.72 31.10
C TYR A 21 -5.16 -25.15 30.80
N CYS A 22 -4.11 -25.99 30.88
CA CYS A 22 -2.74 -25.58 30.57
C CYS A 22 -2.44 -25.50 29.06
N MET A 23 -3.37 -25.95 28.22
CA MET A 23 -3.26 -25.94 26.76
C MET A 23 -4.12 -24.85 26.11
N ILE A 24 -4.57 -23.84 26.86
CA ILE A 24 -5.11 -22.62 26.25
C ILE A 24 -3.94 -21.94 25.57
N GLU A 25 -3.88 -22.11 24.24
CA GLU A 25 -2.93 -21.47 23.35
C GLU A 25 -2.79 -19.99 23.73
N GLU A 26 -1.55 -19.58 24.01
CA GLU A 26 -1.17 -18.23 23.66
C GLU A 26 -1.30 -18.14 22.14
N ALA A 27 -2.45 -17.65 21.69
CA ALA A 27 -2.56 -17.03 20.38
C ALA A 27 -1.52 -15.91 20.39
N SER A 28 -0.34 -16.23 19.87
CA SER A 28 0.69 -15.28 19.50
C SER A 28 -0.02 -14.18 18.73
N ALA A 29 -0.25 -13.04 19.37
CA ALA A 29 -0.48 -11.81 18.67
C ALA A 29 0.79 -11.59 17.83
N VAL A 30 0.75 -12.03 16.57
CA VAL A 30 1.46 -11.29 15.53
C VAL A 30 1.03 -9.87 15.81
N GLU A 31 1.97 -9.00 16.13
CA GLU A 31 1.74 -7.56 16.28
C GLU A 31 1.34 -7.04 14.90
N GLY A 32 0.12 -7.38 14.50
CA GLY A 32 -0.46 -7.13 13.21
C GLY A 32 -0.87 -5.69 13.21
N GLN A 33 -0.27 -4.91 12.31
CA GLN A 33 -0.82 -3.62 11.93
C GLN A 33 -2.33 -3.80 11.73
N ARG A 34 -3.12 -2.94 12.38
CA ARG A 34 -4.58 -2.90 12.21
C ARG A 34 -4.91 -2.77 10.73
N GLU A 35 -6.01 -3.36 10.28
CA GLU A 35 -6.52 -3.14 8.92
C GLU A 35 -6.89 -1.66 8.72
N PHE A 36 -6.54 -1.11 7.56
CA PHE A 36 -6.84 0.27 7.18
C PHE A 36 -8.34 0.51 7.04
N ASP A 37 -8.77 1.77 7.11
CA ASP A 37 -10.19 2.13 7.06
C ASP A 37 -10.65 2.53 5.64
N TYR A 38 -9.79 3.20 4.86
CA TYR A 38 -10.10 3.62 3.49
C TYR A 38 -8.84 3.75 2.61
N PHE A 39 -9.04 3.84 1.30
CA PHE A 39 -7.99 4.22 0.36
C PHE A 39 -8.09 5.69 -0.03
N ALA A 40 -6.98 6.42 0.03
CA ALA A 40 -6.82 7.73 -0.57
C ALA A 40 -6.08 7.61 -1.92
N LEU A 41 -6.75 7.94 -3.02
CA LEU A 41 -6.08 8.15 -4.31
C LEU A 41 -5.49 9.56 -4.33
N SER A 42 -4.16 9.65 -4.28
CA SER A 42 -3.42 10.90 -4.33
C SER A 42 -2.95 11.20 -5.75
N LEU A 43 -3.30 12.39 -6.25
CA LEU A 43 -2.95 12.87 -7.58
C LEU A 43 -2.09 14.14 -7.46
N GLN A 44 -1.20 14.33 -8.43
CA GLN A 44 -0.33 15.49 -8.50
C GLN A 44 -0.54 16.23 -9.83
N TRP A 45 -0.54 17.56 -9.76
CA TRP A 45 -0.66 18.41 -10.94
C TRP A 45 0.74 18.78 -11.49
N PRO A 46 1.14 18.28 -12.67
CA PRO A 46 2.46 18.53 -13.22
C PRO A 46 2.72 20.02 -13.48
N GLY A 47 1.70 20.79 -13.86
CA GLY A 47 1.86 22.22 -14.14
C GLY A 47 2.38 23.02 -12.94
N THR A 48 1.96 22.67 -11.72
CA THR A 48 2.50 23.29 -10.50
C THR A 48 3.81 22.64 -10.06
N TYR A 49 3.90 21.31 -10.09
CA TYR A 49 5.10 20.59 -9.65
C TYR A 49 6.33 20.97 -10.50
N CYS A 50 6.15 21.00 -11.83
CA CYS A 50 7.23 21.22 -12.79
C CYS A 50 7.62 22.69 -12.96
N ARG A 51 6.84 23.64 -12.42
CA ARG A 51 7.04 25.09 -12.62
C ARG A 51 8.44 25.59 -12.26
N HIS A 52 9.10 24.94 -11.30
CA HIS A 52 10.43 25.32 -10.83
C HIS A 52 11.48 24.25 -11.10
N THR A 53 11.20 23.29 -11.98
CA THR A 53 12.18 22.27 -12.39
C THR A 53 13.34 22.94 -13.11
N ARG A 54 14.53 22.89 -12.51
CA ARG A 54 15.78 23.41 -13.10
C ARG A 54 16.77 22.33 -13.52
N HIS A 55 16.57 21.10 -13.05
CA HIS A 55 17.46 19.97 -13.29
C HIS A 55 16.67 18.82 -13.93
N CYS A 56 17.22 18.31 -15.03
CA CYS A 56 16.64 17.21 -15.79
C CYS A 56 17.46 15.94 -15.67
N CYS A 57 16.76 14.82 -15.76
CA CYS A 57 17.30 13.47 -15.74
C CYS A 57 16.29 12.54 -16.45
N SER A 58 16.71 11.33 -16.77
CA SER A 58 15.90 10.36 -17.54
C SER A 58 14.53 10.07 -16.91
N LYS A 59 14.45 9.99 -15.58
CA LYS A 59 13.21 9.66 -14.86
C LYS A 59 12.29 10.84 -14.58
N ASN A 60 12.73 12.08 -14.76
CA ASN A 60 11.91 13.25 -14.47
C ASN A 60 11.01 13.59 -15.67
N ALA A 61 9.72 13.29 -15.55
CA ALA A 61 8.78 13.51 -16.64
C ALA A 61 8.50 14.98 -16.95
N CYS A 62 8.82 15.92 -16.04
CA CYS A 62 8.81 17.35 -16.36
C CYS A 62 9.73 17.71 -17.54
N CYS A 63 10.75 16.88 -17.79
CA CYS A 63 11.78 17.12 -18.79
C CYS A 63 11.55 16.37 -20.11
N ARG A 64 10.36 15.81 -20.33
CA ARG A 64 10.02 15.07 -21.56
C ARG A 64 9.61 15.97 -22.73
N GLY A 65 9.82 17.28 -22.63
CA GLY A 65 9.52 18.26 -23.68
C GLY A 65 8.03 18.27 -24.03
N ALA A 66 7.70 18.10 -25.31
CA ALA A 66 6.32 18.01 -25.78
C ALA A 66 5.55 16.80 -25.20
N ASN A 67 6.26 15.80 -24.68
CA ASN A 67 5.68 14.62 -24.02
C ASN A 67 5.64 14.76 -22.48
N ALA A 68 5.86 15.96 -21.94
CA ALA A 68 5.67 16.20 -20.52
C ALA A 68 4.18 16.02 -20.14
N PRO A 69 3.87 15.45 -18.97
CA PRO A 69 2.48 15.28 -18.55
C PRO A 69 1.76 16.63 -18.42
N THR A 70 0.59 16.74 -19.04
CA THR A 70 -0.28 17.92 -19.01
C THR A 70 -1.58 17.68 -18.24
N GLU A 71 -1.74 16.48 -17.71
CA GLU A 71 -2.92 16.00 -16.97
C GLU A 71 -2.50 15.68 -15.53
N PHE A 72 -3.46 15.53 -14.62
CA PHE A 72 -3.14 14.98 -13.30
C PHE A 72 -2.44 13.62 -13.45
N THR A 73 -1.36 13.41 -12.70
CA THR A 73 -0.71 12.10 -12.63
C THR A 73 -0.88 11.49 -11.26
N ILE A 74 -0.80 10.17 -11.17
CA ILE A 74 -0.89 9.45 -9.91
C ILE A 74 0.37 9.77 -9.09
N HIS A 75 0.17 10.09 -7.81
CA HIS A 75 1.22 10.05 -6.80
C HIS A 75 1.21 8.71 -6.09
N GLY A 76 0.04 8.27 -5.60
CA GLY A 76 -0.11 6.99 -4.93
C GLY A 76 -1.53 6.63 -4.54
N LEU A 77 -1.72 5.38 -4.11
CA LEU A 77 -2.94 4.87 -3.53
C LEU A 77 -2.63 4.44 -2.10
N TRP A 78 -3.16 5.16 -1.12
CA TRP A 78 -2.70 5.03 0.27
C TRP A 78 -3.79 4.45 1.15
N PRO A 79 -3.56 3.28 1.79
CA PRO A 79 -4.37 2.83 2.90
C PRO A 79 -4.20 3.80 4.07
N ASP A 80 -5.30 4.31 4.61
CA ASP A 80 -5.33 5.31 5.69
C ASP A 80 -6.35 4.90 6.78
N TYR A 81 -6.23 5.50 7.96
CA TYR A 81 -7.19 5.38 9.06
C TYR A 81 -8.07 6.63 9.21
N ASN A 82 -9.27 6.45 9.75
CA ASN A 82 -10.21 7.55 10.00
C ASN A 82 -9.74 8.55 11.06
N ASP A 83 -8.71 8.22 11.84
CA ASP A 83 -8.11 9.12 12.84
C ASP A 83 -7.06 10.08 12.23
N GLY A 84 -6.82 10.00 10.92
CA GLY A 84 -5.85 10.82 10.19
C GLY A 84 -4.42 10.27 10.21
N THR A 85 -4.19 9.11 10.82
CA THR A 85 -2.93 8.37 10.71
C THR A 85 -3.00 7.33 9.58
N TRP A 86 -1.88 6.68 9.27
CA TRP A 86 -1.82 5.66 8.22
C TRP A 86 -0.84 4.54 8.58
N PRO A 87 -1.11 3.29 8.17
CA PRO A 87 -0.12 2.23 8.21
C PRO A 87 0.99 2.51 7.19
N ALA A 88 2.22 2.09 7.50
CA ALA A 88 3.35 2.22 6.59
C ALA A 88 4.32 1.06 6.74
N CYS A 89 4.92 0.62 5.63
CA CYS A 89 5.98 -0.39 5.63
C CYS A 89 5.55 -1.72 6.28
N CYS A 90 4.35 -2.20 5.95
CA CYS A 90 3.68 -3.29 6.67
C CYS A 90 4.30 -4.67 6.44
N THR A 91 5.03 -4.87 5.34
CA THR A 91 5.75 -6.11 5.07
C THR A 91 7.19 -5.82 4.66
N GLN A 92 8.07 -6.81 4.83
CA GLN A 92 9.47 -6.73 4.42
C GLN A 92 9.67 -7.22 2.97
N SER A 93 8.73 -6.89 2.07
CA SER A 93 8.87 -7.19 0.64
C SER A 93 9.70 -6.09 -0.03
N ASP A 94 10.75 -6.49 -0.74
CA ASP A 94 11.45 -5.61 -1.67
C ASP A 94 10.63 -5.57 -2.98
N PHE A 95 10.52 -4.40 -3.60
CA PHE A 95 9.80 -4.22 -4.87
C PHE A 95 10.47 -4.97 -6.04
N ASN A 96 9.67 -5.68 -6.85
CA ASN A 96 10.12 -6.38 -8.04
C ASN A 96 9.40 -5.88 -9.31
N GLU A 97 10.04 -4.96 -10.01
CA GLU A 97 9.54 -4.33 -11.24
C GLU A 97 9.09 -5.32 -12.34
N LYS A 98 9.58 -6.57 -12.34
CA LYS A 98 9.14 -7.57 -13.31
C LYS A 98 7.66 -7.95 -13.14
N GLU A 99 7.14 -7.90 -11.91
CA GLU A 99 5.75 -8.25 -11.60
C GLU A 99 4.76 -7.27 -12.27
N ILE A 100 5.20 -6.04 -12.56
CA ILE A 100 4.39 -4.99 -13.17
C ILE A 100 4.75 -4.71 -14.63
N SER A 101 5.57 -5.57 -15.25
CA SER A 101 6.12 -5.34 -16.59
C SER A 101 5.05 -5.08 -17.66
N THR A 102 3.88 -5.71 -17.55
CA THR A 102 2.74 -5.51 -18.47
C THR A 102 2.01 -4.18 -18.26
N LEU A 103 2.23 -3.50 -17.14
CA LEU A 103 1.65 -2.19 -16.80
C LEU A 103 2.62 -1.04 -17.07
N HIS A 104 3.87 -1.33 -17.43
CA HIS A 104 4.96 -0.35 -17.46
C HIS A 104 4.65 0.88 -18.32
N ASP A 105 4.12 0.71 -19.54
CA ASP A 105 3.79 1.83 -20.42
C ASP A 105 2.70 2.74 -19.84
N ALA A 106 1.71 2.15 -19.14
CA ALA A 106 0.66 2.91 -18.47
C ALA A 106 1.23 3.67 -17.26
N LEU A 107 2.09 3.04 -16.47
CA LEU A 107 2.73 3.66 -15.31
C LEU A 107 3.68 4.80 -15.73
N GLU A 108 4.46 4.61 -16.78
CA GLU A 108 5.32 5.67 -17.34
C GLU A 108 4.52 6.90 -17.80
N LYS A 109 3.30 6.70 -18.30
CA LYS A 109 2.45 7.79 -18.77
C LYS A 109 1.66 8.46 -17.65
N TYR A 110 1.01 7.68 -16.78
CA TYR A 110 0.02 8.18 -15.81
C TYR A 110 0.52 8.22 -14.38
N TRP A 111 1.62 7.54 -14.06
CA TRP A 111 2.28 7.57 -12.75
C TRP A 111 3.80 7.85 -12.84
N PRO A 112 4.25 8.84 -13.65
CA PRO A 112 5.67 9.13 -13.74
C PRO A 112 6.24 9.78 -12.48
N SER A 113 7.54 9.64 -12.27
CA SER A 113 8.27 10.55 -11.37
C SER A 113 8.35 11.95 -12.00
N LEU A 114 8.08 12.98 -11.19
CA LEU A 114 8.28 14.39 -11.57
C LEU A 114 9.58 14.97 -10.99
N SER A 115 10.45 14.12 -10.43
CA SER A 115 11.71 14.52 -9.80
C SER A 115 12.88 13.64 -10.21
N CYS A 116 14.08 14.22 -10.11
CA CYS A 116 15.35 13.50 -10.25
C CYS A 116 15.82 12.81 -8.97
N GLY A 117 15.18 13.09 -7.83
CA GLY A 117 15.46 12.40 -6.58
C GLY A 117 15.10 10.93 -6.65
N SER A 118 15.85 10.09 -5.95
CA SER A 118 15.40 8.73 -5.61
C SER A 118 14.81 8.78 -4.20
N PRO A 119 13.51 8.48 -4.03
CA PRO A 119 12.91 8.41 -2.70
C PRO A 119 13.55 7.28 -1.88
N SER A 120 13.49 7.42 -0.56
CA SER A 120 13.91 6.36 0.35
C SER A 120 12.81 5.32 0.48
N SER A 121 13.18 4.06 0.33
CA SER A 121 12.41 2.88 0.71
C SER A 121 12.21 2.81 2.23
N CYS A 122 11.31 1.94 2.69
CA CYS A 122 11.11 1.60 4.10
C CYS A 122 12.40 1.16 4.81
N ARG A 123 13.37 0.63 4.07
CA ARG A 123 14.65 0.14 4.61
C ARG A 123 15.76 1.20 4.55
N GLY A 124 15.43 2.44 4.18
CA GLY A 124 16.41 3.51 3.98
C GLY A 124 17.26 3.36 2.71
N THR A 125 17.01 2.34 1.89
CA THR A 125 17.61 2.20 0.57
C THR A 125 16.98 3.19 -0.42
N LYS A 126 17.62 3.43 -1.55
CA LYS A 126 17.12 4.34 -2.59
C LYS A 126 16.53 3.51 -3.73
N GLY A 127 15.33 3.86 -4.17
CA GLY A 127 14.60 3.13 -5.21
C GLY A 127 13.97 4.03 -6.26
N SER A 128 13.19 3.42 -7.16
CA SER A 128 12.28 4.13 -8.05
C SER A 128 11.13 4.76 -7.26
N PHE A 129 10.35 5.62 -7.91
CA PHE A 129 9.16 6.18 -7.29
C PHE A 129 8.11 5.09 -7.01
N TRP A 130 7.91 4.16 -7.94
CA TRP A 130 7.00 3.04 -7.75
C TRP A 130 7.43 2.10 -6.61
N ALA A 131 8.73 1.83 -6.47
CA ALA A 131 9.24 1.05 -5.35
C ALA A 131 8.90 1.71 -4.01
N HIS A 132 9.05 3.04 -3.90
CA HIS A 132 8.67 3.77 -2.68
C HIS A 132 7.18 3.64 -2.37
N GLU A 133 6.31 3.84 -3.36
CA GLU A 133 4.86 3.78 -3.17
C GLU A 133 4.40 2.35 -2.82
N TRP A 134 4.94 1.33 -3.47
CA TRP A 134 4.64 -0.06 -3.13
C TRP A 134 5.12 -0.40 -1.71
N GLU A 135 6.41 -0.24 -1.44
CA GLU A 135 6.99 -0.71 -0.18
C GLU A 135 6.38 0.01 1.03
N LYS A 136 6.14 1.31 0.90
CA LYS A 136 5.61 2.13 2.00
C LYS A 136 4.10 2.01 2.15
N HIS A 137 3.34 2.00 1.06
CA HIS A 137 1.87 2.07 1.10
C HIS A 137 1.21 0.81 0.55
N GLY A 138 1.67 0.30 -0.59
CA GLY A 138 1.14 -0.93 -1.20
C GLY A 138 1.20 -2.16 -0.30
N THR A 139 2.29 -2.36 0.45
CA THR A 139 2.43 -3.47 1.41
C THR A 139 1.38 -3.45 2.52
N CYS A 140 0.75 -2.31 2.78
CA CYS A 140 -0.30 -2.12 3.77
C CYS A 140 -1.72 -2.28 3.21
N SER A 141 -1.86 -2.63 1.93
CA SER A 141 -3.15 -2.73 1.26
C SER A 141 -3.84 -4.09 1.45
N SER A 142 -3.16 -5.06 2.07
CA SER A 142 -3.70 -6.39 2.39
C SER A 142 -4.71 -6.27 3.55
N PRO A 143 -5.84 -7.02 3.53
CA PRO A 143 -6.18 -8.09 2.61
C PRO A 143 -6.99 -7.65 1.37
N VAL A 144 -7.14 -6.36 1.08
CA VAL A 144 -7.92 -5.92 -0.08
C VAL A 144 -7.12 -6.05 -1.38
N VAL A 145 -5.82 -5.77 -1.30
CA VAL A 145 -4.86 -5.89 -2.40
C VAL A 145 -3.58 -6.52 -1.86
N HIS A 146 -3.12 -7.61 -2.47
CA HIS A 146 -2.11 -8.48 -1.86
C HIS A 146 -0.72 -8.43 -2.49
N ASP A 147 -0.63 -8.01 -3.74
CA ASP A 147 0.59 -8.10 -4.53
C ASP A 147 0.83 -6.83 -5.37
N GLU A 148 2.06 -6.70 -5.88
CA GLU A 148 2.50 -5.54 -6.66
C GLU A 148 1.59 -5.30 -7.86
N TYR A 149 1.36 -6.33 -8.68
CA TYR A 149 0.55 -6.19 -9.89
C TYR A 149 -0.87 -5.72 -9.57
N SER A 150 -1.51 -6.33 -8.58
CA SER A 150 -2.85 -5.98 -8.12
C SER A 150 -2.91 -4.55 -7.58
N TYR A 151 -1.88 -4.06 -6.91
CA TYR A 151 -1.81 -2.68 -6.41
C TYR A 151 -1.70 -1.65 -7.53
N PHE A 152 -0.76 -1.84 -8.44
CA PHE A 152 -0.59 -0.90 -9.56
C PHE A 152 -1.79 -0.95 -10.52
N SER A 153 -2.30 -2.13 -10.84
CA SER A 153 -3.47 -2.27 -11.72
C SER A 153 -4.74 -1.69 -11.08
N THR A 154 -4.99 -1.92 -9.79
CA THR A 154 -6.13 -1.32 -9.08
C THR A 154 -6.03 0.19 -9.06
N THR A 155 -4.85 0.74 -8.78
CA THR A 155 -4.65 2.20 -8.77
C THR A 155 -4.92 2.81 -10.14
N LEU A 156 -4.38 2.21 -11.21
CA LEU A 156 -4.66 2.62 -12.59
C LEU A 156 -6.16 2.56 -12.90
N ASN A 157 -6.85 1.47 -12.51
CA ASN A 157 -8.28 1.31 -12.74
C ASN A 157 -9.11 2.39 -12.04
N VAL A 158 -8.81 2.70 -10.78
CA VAL A 158 -9.50 3.77 -10.03
C VAL A 158 -9.21 5.13 -10.66
N TYR A 159 -7.95 5.40 -11.02
CA TYR A 159 -7.55 6.64 -11.71
C TYR A 159 -8.34 6.85 -13.02
N PHE A 160 -8.44 5.83 -13.88
CA PHE A 160 -9.17 5.96 -15.14
C PHE A 160 -10.69 6.03 -14.93
N LYS A 161 -11.22 5.35 -13.92
CA LYS A 161 -12.65 5.40 -13.60
C LYS A 161 -13.09 6.78 -13.12
N TYR A 162 -12.23 7.50 -12.40
CA TYR A 162 -12.51 8.81 -11.84
C TYR A 162 -11.52 9.86 -12.36
N ASN A 163 -11.50 10.08 -13.68
CA ASN A 163 -10.58 11.01 -14.32
C ASN A 163 -10.93 12.47 -13.98
N VAL A 164 -10.18 13.05 -13.04
CA VAL A 164 -10.36 14.43 -12.57
C VAL A 164 -9.89 15.49 -13.57
N THR A 165 -9.02 15.14 -14.52
CA THR A 165 -8.50 16.11 -15.51
C THR A 165 -9.62 16.61 -16.41
N VAL A 166 -10.48 15.69 -16.89
CA VAL A 166 -11.63 16.04 -17.73
C VAL A 166 -12.66 16.87 -16.95
N SER A 167 -12.87 16.55 -15.67
CA SER A 167 -13.84 17.27 -14.81
C SER A 167 -13.37 18.68 -14.42
N GLY A 168 -12.05 18.89 -14.29
CA GLY A 168 -11.48 20.20 -13.92
C GLY A 168 -11.39 21.18 -15.07
N GLN A 169 -11.36 20.69 -16.31
CA GLN A 169 -11.32 21.54 -17.51
C GLN A 169 -12.68 22.21 -17.76
N GLU A 170 -13.78 21.50 -17.52
CA GLU A 170 -15.13 22.09 -17.55
C GLU A 170 -15.32 23.20 -16.50
N PHE A 171 -14.62 23.17 -15.37
CA PHE A 171 -14.75 24.16 -14.30
C PHE A 171 -13.93 25.45 -14.53
N CYS A 172 -12.87 25.39 -15.33
CA CYS A 172 -12.01 26.56 -15.62
C CYS A 172 -12.43 27.31 -16.90
N ASP A 173 -13.37 26.75 -17.66
CA ASP A 173 -13.88 27.32 -18.90
C ASP A 173 -15.19 28.13 -18.71
N ASP A 174 -15.69 28.25 -17.47
CA ASP A 174 -16.80 29.12 -17.02
C ASP A 174 -16.28 30.41 -16.32
#